data_AF-B6U1V2-F1
#
_entry.id   AF-B6U1V2-F1
#
_cell.length_a   1.000
_cell.length_b   1.000
_cell.length_c   1.000
_cell.angle_alpha   90.00
_cell.angle_beta   90.00
_cell.angle_gamma   90.00
#
_symmetry.space_group_name_H-M   'P 1'
#
loop_
_entity.id
_entity.type
_entity.pdbx_description
1 polymer ?
#
loop_
_entity_poly.entity_id
_entity_poly.type
_entity_poly.pdbx_seq_one_letter_code
_entity_poly.pdbx_strand_id
1 'polypeptide(L)'
;MKPPLERNPTKKRHSWWWDSHISPKNSKWLAENLEEMDKQVKEMLQLIEEDGDSFAKKAQMYYQRRPMLVTHVENFYRMYRALAERYDNVTGELRKNIPTRLQTTGFLTSSEYGSELQRSPSPSPEPLQRSWTREQSPRAAGFDFFLSNRSNDSPPVYRKEPEDAASQSESDAKSADGEDDGIAYTLHQRVLELEDELNATNQKLQDANEKLEVLEEKSLRCHCDYKENGNGAQRTTEVSGKEGELEAEIVNLQEEADSARRRFEEALSERDGEISKLKQELAGASEKLQREKYANGVQVSELQRSVEHIRSELERVSEEKLLSENKIKELEAANAEAGKYGHELTRAAEKISEEKFALEAEILTMRQNIEDLKSRIESLAREKSLLKSWFEDLEQVVGRGRGIFAD
;
A
#
# COMPACT_ATOMS: atom_id res chain seq x y z
N MET A 1 9.48 43.50 -1.36
CA MET A 1 8.66 42.97 -0.24
C MET A 1 7.59 42.08 -0.83
N LYS A 2 7.65 40.77 -0.60
CA LYS A 2 6.62 39.79 -0.98
C LYS A 2 5.86 39.40 0.30
N PRO A 3 4.52 39.27 0.29
CA PRO A 3 3.77 38.89 1.49
C PRO A 3 3.93 37.38 1.77
N PRO A 4 3.74 36.93 3.02
CA PRO A 4 3.93 35.53 3.39
C PRO A 4 2.75 34.68 2.94
N LEU A 5 3.03 33.44 2.52
CA LEU A 5 2.01 32.43 2.23
C LEU A 5 1.24 32.08 3.51
N GLU A 6 -0.02 32.50 3.60
CA GLU A 6 -0.95 31.94 4.56
C GLU A 6 -1.21 30.46 4.24
N ARG A 7 -0.84 29.58 5.18
CA ARG A 7 -1.26 28.19 5.21
C ARG A 7 -2.75 28.14 5.55
N ASN A 8 -3.58 27.81 4.57
CA ASN A 8 -4.97 27.42 4.79
C ASN A 8 -5.04 26.19 5.72
N PRO A 9 -5.74 26.23 6.87
CA PRO A 9 -6.02 25.03 7.64
C PRO A 9 -7.16 24.29 6.93
N THR A 10 -6.83 23.24 6.19
CA THR A 10 -7.83 22.29 5.69
C THR A 10 -8.63 21.78 6.89
N LYS A 11 -9.95 22.02 6.89
CA LYS A 11 -10.91 21.42 7.83
C LYS A 11 -10.84 19.91 7.68
N LYS A 12 -9.95 19.30 8.45
CA LYS A 12 -9.80 17.85 8.54
C LYS A 12 -10.95 17.32 9.37
N ARG A 13 -11.81 16.50 8.75
CA ARG A 13 -12.73 15.60 9.47
C ARG A 13 -11.93 14.48 10.14
N HIS A 14 -11.03 14.82 11.05
CA HIS A 14 -10.37 13.84 11.90
C HIS A 14 -11.04 13.88 13.26
N SER A 15 -11.48 12.69 13.67
CA SER A 15 -11.99 12.33 14.98
C SER A 15 -11.57 13.29 16.08
N TRP A 16 -12.56 13.95 16.68
CA TRP A 16 -12.38 15.02 17.67
C TRP A 16 -11.50 14.61 18.87
N TRP A 17 -11.41 13.32 19.18
CA TRP A 17 -10.59 12.83 20.27
C TRP A 17 -9.10 12.65 19.90
N TRP A 18 -8.79 12.32 18.63
CA TRP A 18 -7.41 12.27 18.14
C TRP A 18 -6.80 13.67 18.02
N ASP A 19 -7.58 14.65 17.53
CA ASP A 19 -7.16 16.05 17.42
C ASP A 19 -7.05 16.73 18.80
N SER A 20 -7.80 16.23 19.80
CA SER A 20 -7.69 16.72 21.18
C SER A 20 -6.52 16.12 21.94
N HIS A 21 -6.17 14.83 21.78
CA HIS A 21 -5.19 14.19 22.66
C HIS A 21 -3.79 13.98 22.04
N ILE A 22 -3.67 13.94 20.71
CA ILE A 22 -2.42 13.61 20.00
C ILE A 22 -2.13 14.68 18.93
N SER A 23 -2.50 15.93 19.22
CA SER A 23 -2.13 17.08 18.40
C SER A 23 -0.95 17.82 19.05
N PRO A 24 0.03 18.30 18.26
CA PRO A 24 1.08 19.20 18.76
C PRO A 24 0.53 20.45 19.45
N LYS A 25 -0.74 20.80 19.19
CA LYS A 25 -1.42 21.95 19.81
C LYS A 25 -1.86 21.72 21.25
N ASN A 26 -2.00 20.47 21.70
CA ASN A 26 -2.51 20.15 23.04
C ASN A 26 -1.54 19.32 23.90
N SER A 27 -0.49 18.73 23.30
CA SER A 27 0.55 18.00 24.02
C SER A 27 1.88 18.77 23.98
N LYS A 28 2.27 19.36 25.12
CA LYS A 28 3.55 20.08 25.27
C LYS A 28 4.75 19.20 24.93
N TRP A 29 4.73 17.95 25.41
CA TRP A 29 5.81 17.00 25.15
C TRP A 29 5.93 16.65 23.66
N LEU A 30 4.82 16.49 22.94
CA LEU A 30 4.84 16.21 21.51
C LEU A 30 5.38 17.40 20.70
N ALA A 31 4.99 18.63 21.08
CA ALA A 31 5.49 19.85 20.46
C ALA A 31 7.00 20.02 20.69
N GLU A 32 7.47 19.91 21.93
CA GLU A 32 8.88 20.01 22.30
C GLU A 32 9.71 18.91 21.64
N ASN A 33 9.20 17.68 21.57
CA ASN A 33 9.90 16.56 20.96
C ASN A 33 9.98 16.69 19.43
N LEU A 34 8.95 17.22 18.76
CA LEU A 34 8.99 17.53 17.34
C LEU A 34 9.91 18.71 17.02
N GLU A 35 9.94 19.73 17.87
CA GLU A 35 10.84 20.88 17.74
C GLU A 35 12.31 20.45 17.91
N GLU A 36 12.61 19.59 18.90
CA GLU A 36 13.97 19.06 19.09
C GLU A 36 14.38 18.10 17.95
N MET A 37 13.46 17.29 17.43
CA MET A 37 13.73 16.49 16.22
C MET A 37 14.01 17.36 15.00
N ASP A 38 13.24 18.43 14.78
CA ASP A 38 13.46 19.38 13.68
C ASP A 38 14.81 20.11 13.81
N LYS A 39 15.18 20.48 15.03
CA LYS A 39 16.50 21.06 15.33
C LYS A 39 17.64 20.08 15.04
N GLN A 40 17.52 18.82 15.48
CA GLN A 40 18.51 17.78 15.19
C GLN A 40 18.65 17.52 13.69
N VAL A 41 17.55 17.53 12.92
CA VAL A 41 17.58 17.41 11.46
C VAL A 41 18.28 18.59 10.81
N LYS A 42 18.04 19.82 11.27
CA LYS A 42 18.76 21.02 10.77
C LYS A 42 20.26 20.95 11.07
N GLU A 43 20.66 20.53 12.25
CA GLU A 43 22.08 20.35 12.60
C GLU A 43 22.74 19.25 11.74
N MET A 44 22.04 18.14 11.47
CA MET A 44 22.54 17.10 10.54
C MET A 44 22.72 17.62 9.12
N LEU A 45 21.77 18.42 8.62
CA LEU A 45 21.88 19.04 7.29
C LEU A 45 23.05 20.02 7.22
N GLN A 46 23.30 20.81 8.26
CA GLN A 46 24.46 21.71 8.34
C GLN A 46 25.80 20.95 8.30
N LEU A 47 25.89 19.78 8.94
CA LEU A 47 27.10 18.94 8.87
C LEU A 47 27.37 18.43 7.45
N ILE A 48 26.36 18.41 6.58
CA ILE A 48 26.42 17.92 5.20
C ILE A 48 26.62 19.06 4.18
N GLU A 49 25.97 20.22 4.36
CA GLU A 49 25.91 21.32 3.38
C GLU A 49 27.17 22.22 3.32
N GLU A 50 28.03 22.24 4.33
CA GLU A 50 29.19 23.13 4.32
C GLU A 50 30.33 22.66 3.40
N ASP A 51 30.50 23.38 2.29
CA ASP A 51 31.52 23.17 1.26
C ASP A 51 32.94 23.52 1.76
N GLY A 52 33.84 22.53 1.66
CA GLY A 52 35.27 22.79 1.73
C GLY A 52 35.76 23.23 0.36
N ASP A 53 36.26 24.47 0.23
CA ASP A 53 36.81 25.07 -1.01
C ASP A 53 37.96 24.27 -1.67
N SER A 54 38.38 23.14 -1.09
CA SER A 54 39.44 22.28 -1.63
C SER A 54 39.27 20.81 -1.18
N PHE A 55 39.64 19.86 -2.04
CA PHE A 55 39.43 18.40 -1.82
C PHE A 55 40.05 17.88 -0.53
N ALA A 56 41.28 18.30 -0.20
CA ALA A 56 41.96 17.90 1.03
C ALA A 56 41.21 18.36 2.29
N LYS A 57 40.65 19.57 2.24
CA LYS A 57 39.84 20.14 3.34
C LYS A 57 38.49 19.43 3.46
N LYS A 58 37.88 19.02 2.34
CA LYS A 58 36.67 18.20 2.31
C LYS A 58 36.88 16.81 2.91
N ALA A 59 38.00 16.14 2.60
CA ALA A 59 38.36 14.85 3.20
C ALA A 59 38.63 14.96 4.70
N GLN A 60 39.37 15.99 5.14
CA GLN A 60 39.62 16.23 6.56
C GLN A 60 38.33 16.52 7.35
N MET A 61 37.46 17.36 6.81
CA MET A 61 36.14 17.66 7.40
C MET A 61 35.25 16.41 7.46
N TYR A 62 35.28 15.57 6.44
CA TYR A 62 34.50 14.32 6.44
C TYR A 62 34.87 13.41 7.61
N TYR A 63 36.17 13.17 7.86
CA TYR A 63 36.59 12.33 8.99
C TYR A 63 36.27 12.93 10.36
N GLN A 64 36.20 14.26 10.48
CA GLN A 64 35.82 14.94 11.73
C GLN A 64 34.30 15.00 11.94
N ARG A 65 33.52 15.20 10.88
CA ARG A 65 32.06 15.37 10.94
C ARG A 65 31.30 14.06 10.99
N ARG A 66 31.84 13.00 10.39
CA ARG A 66 31.22 11.66 10.38
C ARG A 66 30.81 11.15 11.77
N PRO A 67 31.65 11.20 12.82
CA PRO A 67 31.22 10.79 14.15
C PRO A 67 30.09 11.65 14.73
N MET A 68 30.11 12.98 14.50
CA MET A 68 29.05 13.86 14.96
C MET A 68 27.72 13.58 14.27
N LEU A 69 27.76 13.38 12.95
CA LEU A 69 26.58 13.01 12.17
C LEU A 69 25.98 11.67 12.64
N VAL A 70 26.83 10.68 12.93
CA VAL A 70 26.37 9.39 13.48
C VAL A 70 25.69 9.58 14.83
N THR A 71 26.24 10.39 15.73
CA THR A 71 25.61 10.69 17.04
C THR A 71 24.26 11.39 16.88
N HIS A 72 24.14 12.37 15.99
CA HIS A 72 22.86 13.04 15.71
C HIS A 72 21.80 12.07 15.14
N VAL A 73 22.19 11.17 14.24
CA VAL A 73 21.29 10.14 13.69
C VAL A 73 20.83 9.16 14.76
N GLU A 74 21.73 8.72 15.65
CA GLU A 74 21.40 7.84 16.76
C GLU A 74 20.43 8.51 17.75
N ASN A 75 20.65 9.79 18.06
CA ASN A 75 19.76 10.57 18.93
C ASN A 75 18.39 10.79 18.28
N PHE A 76 18.35 11.12 16.98
CA PHE A 76 17.12 11.20 16.19
C PHE A 76 16.33 9.89 16.25
N TYR A 77 16.99 8.76 16.05
CA TYR A 77 16.36 7.44 16.12
C TYR A 77 15.83 7.11 17.53
N ARG A 78 16.56 7.48 18.60
CA ARG A 78 16.09 7.32 19.98
C ARG A 78 14.83 8.15 20.26
N MET A 79 14.78 9.40 19.79
CA MET A 79 13.61 10.26 19.95
C MET A 79 12.41 9.75 19.15
N TYR A 80 12.63 9.32 17.90
CA TYR A 80 11.59 8.69 17.09
C TYR A 80 11.02 7.43 17.76
N ARG A 81 11.89 6.57 18.32
CA ARG A 81 11.45 5.35 19.02
C ARG A 81 10.62 5.66 20.26
N ALA A 82 11.05 6.63 21.06
CA ALA A 82 10.30 7.09 22.23
C ALA A 82 8.93 7.68 21.84
N LEU A 83 8.86 8.36 20.70
CA LEU A 83 7.60 8.86 20.14
C LEU A 83 6.66 7.72 19.74
N ALA A 84 7.17 6.72 19.02
CA ALA A 84 6.41 5.55 18.62
C ALA A 84 5.90 4.75 19.83
N GLU A 85 6.74 4.52 20.84
CA GLU A 85 6.35 3.83 22.07
C GLU A 85 5.23 4.56 22.81
N ARG A 86 5.28 5.90 22.90
CA ARG A 86 4.18 6.67 23.49
C ARG A 86 2.91 6.64 22.66
N TYR A 87 3.02 6.66 21.33
CA TYR A 87 1.86 6.51 20.46
C TYR A 87 1.18 5.14 20.65
N ASP A 88 1.97 4.07 20.73
CA ASP A 88 1.48 2.71 20.99
C ASP A 88 0.89 2.59 22.39
N ASN A 89 1.48 3.24 23.40
CA ASN A 89 0.92 3.26 24.75
C ASN A 89 -0.44 3.96 24.79
N VAL A 90 -0.57 5.14 24.19
CA VAL A 90 -1.86 5.88 24.18
C VAL A 90 -2.91 5.14 23.34
N THR A 91 -2.53 4.57 22.19
CA THR A 91 -3.44 3.80 21.33
C THR A 91 -3.80 2.44 21.95
N GLY A 92 -2.87 1.84 22.69
CA GLY A 92 -3.04 0.59 23.41
C GLY A 92 -3.92 0.76 24.65
N GLU A 93 -3.71 1.83 25.43
CA GLU A 93 -4.58 2.20 26.54
C GLU A 93 -5.99 2.53 26.07
N LEU A 94 -6.14 3.24 24.95
CA LEU A 94 -7.46 3.47 24.37
C LEU A 94 -8.15 2.14 24.01
N ARG A 95 -7.47 1.20 23.35
CA ARG A 95 -8.03 -0.12 23.00
C ARG A 95 -8.46 -0.92 24.23
N LYS A 96 -7.76 -0.76 25.36
CA LYS A 96 -8.12 -1.39 26.64
C LYS A 96 -9.31 -0.70 27.34
N ASN A 97 -9.51 0.59 27.11
CA ASN A 97 -10.58 1.40 27.71
C ASN A 97 -11.87 1.47 26.88
N ILE A 98 -11.89 0.92 25.65
CA ILE A 98 -13.13 0.70 24.90
C ILE A 98 -13.90 -0.45 25.57
N PRO A 99 -15.11 -0.23 26.12
CA PRO A 99 -15.84 -1.28 26.81
C PRO A 99 -16.10 -2.47 25.89
N THR A 100 -15.82 -3.68 26.39
CA THR A 100 -15.96 -5.00 25.74
C THR A 100 -17.35 -5.28 25.13
N ARG A 101 -18.34 -4.40 25.33
CA ARG A 101 -19.73 -4.58 24.86
C ARG A 101 -19.95 -4.31 23.36
N LEU A 102 -18.95 -3.84 22.62
CA LEU A 102 -19.05 -3.63 21.16
C LEU A 102 -18.26 -4.64 20.32
N GLN A 103 -17.65 -5.66 20.92
CA GLN A 103 -16.86 -6.66 20.16
C GLN A 103 -17.70 -7.81 19.57
N THR A 104 -19.01 -7.90 19.86
CA THR A 104 -19.82 -9.08 19.47
C THR A 104 -20.61 -8.94 18.17
N THR A 105 -20.62 -7.78 17.51
CA THR A 105 -21.38 -7.58 16.27
C THR A 105 -20.57 -6.77 15.27
N GLY A 106 -19.72 -7.43 14.49
CA GLY A 106 -19.09 -6.74 13.37
C GLY A 106 -17.93 -7.41 12.66
N PHE A 107 -17.65 -8.71 12.82
CA PHE A 107 -16.64 -9.38 12.00
C PHE A 107 -17.07 -10.78 11.59
N LEU A 108 -17.96 -10.83 10.59
CA LEU A 108 -18.03 -11.94 9.65
C LEU A 108 -17.92 -11.35 8.24
N THR A 109 -17.03 -11.95 7.45
CA THR A 109 -16.73 -11.79 6.01
C THR A 109 -15.44 -11.03 5.65
N SER A 110 -14.58 -11.77 4.92
CA SER A 110 -13.32 -11.43 4.23
C SER A 110 -12.04 -11.49 5.09
N SER A 111 -11.45 -12.67 5.35
CA SER A 111 -10.74 -13.63 4.47
C SER A 111 -9.32 -13.20 4.05
N GLU A 112 -8.36 -14.03 4.49
CA GLU A 112 -6.98 -14.28 4.00
C GLU A 112 -6.04 -13.05 4.07
N TYR A 113 -4.87 -13.05 4.71
CA TYR A 113 -3.70 -13.96 4.64
C TYR A 113 -2.74 -13.61 5.82
N GLY A 114 -2.12 -14.61 6.45
CA GLY A 114 -0.74 -14.46 6.98
C GLY A 114 -0.48 -14.48 8.49
N SER A 115 -0.68 -15.65 9.12
CA SER A 115 0.20 -16.27 10.13
C SER A 115 0.44 -15.60 11.50
N GLU A 116 -0.29 -16.09 12.51
CA GLU A 116 0.15 -16.14 13.90
C GLU A 116 1.24 -17.23 14.08
N LEU A 117 2.38 -16.86 14.66
CA LEU A 117 3.29 -17.79 15.31
C LEU A 117 3.02 -17.75 16.82
N GLN A 118 2.16 -18.65 17.31
CA GLN A 118 2.22 -19.11 18.70
C GLN A 118 2.71 -20.56 18.71
N ARG A 119 3.90 -20.74 19.28
CA ARG A 119 4.61 -22.00 19.41
C ARG A 119 4.30 -22.58 20.78
N SER A 120 3.53 -23.67 20.82
CA SER A 120 3.46 -24.59 21.97
C SER A 120 3.99 -25.96 21.53
N PRO A 121 4.69 -26.72 22.39
CA PRO A 121 5.30 -28.00 22.01
C PRO A 121 4.33 -29.21 22.18
N SER A 122 4.15 -29.94 21.07
CA SER A 122 4.06 -31.41 20.82
C SER A 122 3.85 -32.45 21.95
N PRO A 123 3.57 -33.74 21.64
CA PRO A 123 2.60 -34.34 20.69
C PRO A 123 1.92 -35.66 21.22
N SER A 124 0.86 -36.17 20.57
CA SER A 124 0.65 -37.63 20.33
C SER A 124 -0.57 -37.90 19.41
N PRO A 125 -0.56 -38.92 18.51
CA PRO A 125 -1.53 -39.09 17.42
C PRO A 125 -2.44 -40.34 17.56
N GLU A 126 -3.61 -40.33 16.89
CA GLU A 126 -4.13 -41.41 16.01
C GLU A 126 -5.62 -41.17 15.57
N PRO A 127 -6.09 -41.81 14.48
CA PRO A 127 -7.03 -41.19 13.52
C PRO A 127 -8.32 -42.03 13.27
N LEU A 128 -9.06 -41.67 12.19
CA LEU A 128 -10.23 -42.36 11.59
C LEU A 128 -11.58 -41.88 12.20
N GLN A 129 -12.70 -41.69 11.50
CA GLN A 129 -13.14 -42.00 10.14
C GLN A 129 -14.54 -41.35 9.93
N ARG A 130 -14.92 -41.14 8.66
CA ARG A 130 -16.31 -41.27 8.11
C ARG A 130 -17.40 -40.24 8.49
N SER A 131 -17.59 -39.30 7.56
CA SER A 131 -18.68 -39.24 6.56
C SER A 131 -20.17 -39.35 6.94
N TRP A 132 -20.94 -38.42 6.32
CA TRP A 132 -22.39 -38.33 6.08
C TRP A 132 -23.22 -37.94 7.33
N THR A 133 -24.06 -36.90 7.32
CA THR A 133 -25.29 -36.81 6.51
C THR A 133 -25.80 -35.38 6.32
N ARG A 134 -26.48 -35.22 5.18
CA ARG A 134 -27.36 -34.11 4.77
C ARG A 134 -28.57 -34.01 5.72
N GLU A 135 -28.84 -32.82 6.26
CA GLU A 135 -30.16 -32.48 6.79
C GLU A 135 -30.70 -31.18 6.20
N GLN A 136 -32.02 -31.19 6.07
CA GLN A 136 -32.84 -30.37 5.20
C GLN A 136 -33.34 -29.12 5.92
N SER A 137 -33.49 -28.03 5.15
CA SER A 137 -34.14 -26.79 5.55
C SER A 137 -35.67 -26.94 5.54
N PRO A 138 -36.40 -26.30 6.47
CA PRO A 138 -37.84 -26.11 6.33
C PRO A 138 -38.15 -24.88 5.47
N ARG A 139 -39.00 -25.11 4.47
CA ARG A 139 -39.65 -24.12 3.60
C ARG A 139 -40.88 -23.53 4.31
N ALA A 140 -41.11 -22.23 4.14
CA ALA A 140 -42.41 -21.60 4.36
C ALA A 140 -42.94 -21.05 3.03
N ALA A 141 -44.26 -21.11 2.86
CA ALA A 141 -44.99 -20.80 1.64
C ALA A 141 -45.74 -19.47 1.73
N GLY A 142 -45.95 -18.84 0.58
CA GLY A 142 -47.12 -17.99 0.32
C GLY A 142 -46.87 -16.49 0.31
N PHE A 143 -46.60 -15.92 -0.87
CA PHE A 143 -47.44 -14.88 -1.51
C PHE A 143 -46.85 -14.54 -2.90
N ASP A 144 -47.52 -15.02 -3.95
CA ASP A 144 -47.38 -14.51 -5.31
C ASP A 144 -48.73 -13.88 -5.67
N PHE A 145 -48.79 -12.56 -5.85
CA PHE A 145 -49.66 -11.87 -6.81
C PHE A 145 -49.49 -10.35 -6.66
N PHE A 146 -48.90 -9.68 -7.66
CA PHE A 146 -49.29 -8.36 -8.16
C PHE A 146 -48.27 -7.90 -9.20
N LEU A 147 -48.50 -8.18 -10.47
CA LEU A 147 -48.19 -7.29 -11.59
C LEU A 147 -49.08 -7.68 -12.78
N SER A 148 -50.24 -7.03 -12.88
CA SER A 148 -50.90 -6.85 -14.19
C SER A 148 -50.33 -5.58 -14.81
N ASN A 149 -49.76 -5.66 -16.01
CA ASN A 149 -49.72 -4.51 -16.91
C ASN A 149 -50.50 -4.83 -18.18
N ARG A 150 -51.38 -3.88 -18.49
CA ARG A 150 -52.51 -3.93 -19.41
C ARG A 150 -52.06 -3.28 -20.72
N SER A 151 -52.30 -3.92 -21.86
CA SER A 151 -52.23 -3.28 -23.18
C SER A 151 -53.52 -3.62 -23.93
N ASN A 152 -54.27 -2.58 -24.28
CA ASN A 152 -55.51 -2.66 -25.04
C ASN A 152 -55.22 -2.91 -26.53
N ASP A 153 -56.04 -3.74 -27.18
CA ASP A 153 -56.58 -3.50 -28.52
C ASP A 153 -57.80 -4.43 -28.75
N SER A 154 -58.85 -3.90 -29.37
CA SER A 154 -60.15 -4.56 -29.68
C SER A 154 -60.29 -4.74 -31.20
N PRO A 155 -61.41 -5.25 -31.77
CA PRO A 155 -62.20 -6.51 -31.61
C PRO A 155 -62.43 -7.15 -33.02
N PRO A 156 -63.55 -7.82 -33.42
CA PRO A 156 -64.49 -8.81 -32.83
C PRO A 156 -64.66 -10.11 -33.69
N VAL A 157 -65.67 -10.95 -33.34
CA VAL A 157 -66.61 -11.73 -34.20
C VAL A 157 -66.58 -13.29 -34.14
N TYR A 158 -67.81 -13.85 -34.00
CA TYR A 158 -68.35 -15.23 -34.19
C TYR A 158 -68.16 -16.21 -33.03
N ARG A 159 -69.15 -16.99 -32.53
CA ARG A 159 -70.46 -17.52 -33.02
C ARG A 159 -71.25 -18.02 -31.77
N LYS A 160 -72.56 -17.71 -31.56
CA LYS A 160 -73.78 -18.53 -31.87
C LYS A 160 -73.69 -20.00 -31.35
N GLU A 161 -74.64 -20.63 -30.67
CA GLU A 161 -75.96 -20.40 -30.04
C GLU A 161 -76.29 -21.70 -29.21
N PRO A 162 -77.40 -21.76 -28.44
CA PRO A 162 -77.76 -22.80 -27.46
C PRO A 162 -78.68 -23.91 -28.03
N GLU A 163 -79.47 -24.56 -27.14
CA GLU A 163 -80.62 -25.47 -27.38
C GLU A 163 -80.24 -26.98 -27.39
N ASP A 164 -80.97 -27.96 -26.82
CA ASP A 164 -82.39 -28.03 -26.47
C ASP A 164 -82.72 -29.24 -25.56
N ALA A 165 -83.94 -29.23 -24.99
CA ALA A 165 -84.56 -30.28 -24.20
C ALA A 165 -85.04 -31.50 -25.01
N ALA A 166 -85.29 -32.64 -24.36
CA ALA A 166 -86.40 -33.55 -24.72
C ALA A 166 -86.62 -34.66 -23.68
N SER A 167 -87.85 -34.70 -23.16
CA SER A 167 -88.51 -35.86 -22.56
C SER A 167 -88.69 -36.98 -23.58
N GLN A 168 -88.66 -38.25 -23.14
CA GLN A 168 -89.35 -39.33 -23.83
C GLN A 168 -89.78 -40.42 -22.83
N SER A 169 -91.10 -40.52 -22.66
CA SER A 169 -91.83 -41.66 -22.10
C SER A 169 -92.45 -42.37 -23.30
N GLU A 170 -92.21 -43.67 -23.42
CA GLU A 170 -92.78 -44.50 -24.49
C GLU A 170 -93.44 -45.73 -23.85
N SER A 171 -94.74 -45.81 -24.07
CA SER A 171 -95.58 -46.98 -23.87
C SER A 171 -95.32 -48.02 -24.95
N ASP A 172 -95.32 -49.31 -24.60
CA ASP A 172 -95.89 -50.32 -25.50
C ASP A 172 -96.39 -51.55 -24.72
N ALA A 173 -97.68 -51.84 -24.87
CA ALA A 173 -98.36 -52.98 -24.28
C ALA A 173 -98.61 -54.02 -25.37
N LYS A 174 -98.20 -55.27 -25.13
CA LYS A 174 -98.67 -56.42 -25.89
C LYS A 174 -99.48 -57.36 -25.00
N SER A 175 -100.73 -57.49 -25.43
CA SER A 175 -101.80 -58.39 -25.01
C SER A 175 -101.39 -59.85 -24.88
N ALA A 176 -101.90 -60.51 -23.83
CA ALA A 176 -102.46 -61.86 -23.90
C ALA A 176 -103.18 -62.22 -22.59
N ASP A 177 -104.52 -62.15 -22.68
CA ASP A 177 -105.50 -63.10 -22.14
C ASP A 177 -105.47 -63.51 -20.65
N GLY A 178 -106.54 -63.13 -19.93
CA GLY A 178 -107.06 -63.86 -18.77
C GLY A 178 -106.86 -63.23 -17.39
N GLU A 179 -107.99 -62.90 -16.74
CA GLU A 179 -108.19 -62.71 -15.29
C GLU A 179 -108.03 -61.27 -14.73
N ASP A 180 -109.13 -60.52 -14.91
CA ASP A 180 -109.42 -59.10 -14.65
C ASP A 180 -109.71 -58.71 -13.17
N ASP A 181 -109.25 -59.46 -12.17
CA ASP A 181 -109.60 -59.14 -10.75
C ASP A 181 -108.38 -58.77 -9.88
N GLY A 182 -107.16 -59.14 -10.30
CA GLY A 182 -105.92 -58.80 -9.58
C GLY A 182 -105.36 -57.41 -9.90
N ILE A 183 -105.57 -56.92 -11.12
CA ILE A 183 -105.05 -55.63 -11.60
C ILE A 183 -105.88 -54.46 -11.04
N ALA A 184 -107.20 -54.62 -10.95
CA ALA A 184 -108.08 -53.62 -10.37
C ALA A 184 -107.78 -53.36 -8.88
N TYR A 185 -107.50 -54.42 -8.11
CA TYR A 185 -107.16 -54.30 -6.70
C TYR A 185 -105.79 -53.64 -6.47
N THR A 186 -104.79 -53.96 -7.30
CA THR A 186 -103.46 -53.32 -7.23
C THR A 186 -103.48 -51.87 -7.68
N LEU A 187 -104.28 -51.52 -8.70
CA LEU A 187 -104.52 -50.12 -9.09
C LEU A 187 -105.26 -49.34 -8.01
N HIS A 188 -106.31 -49.89 -7.40
CA HIS A 188 -107.02 -49.22 -6.31
C HIS A 188 -106.15 -49.04 -5.07
N GLN A 189 -105.33 -50.03 -4.71
CA GLN A 189 -104.34 -49.91 -3.63
C GLN A 189 -103.35 -48.77 -3.94
N ARG A 190 -102.87 -48.68 -5.19
CA ARG A 190 -101.95 -47.61 -5.61
C ARG A 190 -102.62 -46.24 -5.65
N VAL A 191 -103.89 -46.16 -6.02
CA VAL A 191 -104.67 -44.91 -5.98
C VAL A 191 -104.82 -44.43 -4.54
N LEU A 192 -105.16 -45.31 -3.60
CA LEU A 192 -105.23 -44.98 -2.18
C LEU A 192 -103.88 -44.49 -1.64
N GLU A 193 -102.78 -45.16 -1.98
CA GLU A 193 -101.43 -44.71 -1.61
C GLU A 193 -101.10 -43.33 -2.19
N LEU A 194 -101.45 -43.07 -3.45
CA LEU A 194 -101.22 -41.77 -4.09
C LEU A 194 -102.12 -40.68 -3.49
N GLU A 195 -103.35 -41.01 -3.10
CA GLU A 195 -104.25 -40.10 -2.38
C GLU A 195 -103.70 -39.75 -1.00
N ASP A 196 -103.17 -40.73 -0.27
CA ASP A 196 -102.51 -40.52 1.03
C ASP A 196 -101.21 -39.71 0.89
N GLU A 197 -100.38 -40.00 -0.12
CA GLU A 197 -99.18 -39.22 -0.45
C GLU A 197 -99.53 -37.78 -0.87
N LEU A 198 -100.59 -37.59 -1.66
CA LEU A 198 -101.08 -36.27 -2.07
C LEU A 198 -101.63 -35.47 -0.87
N ASN A 199 -102.38 -36.12 0.02
CA ASN A 199 -102.87 -35.49 1.24
C ASN A 199 -101.72 -35.11 2.18
N ALA A 200 -100.72 -35.99 2.34
CA ALA A 200 -99.55 -35.72 3.16
C ALA A 200 -98.67 -34.58 2.59
N THR A 201 -98.56 -34.48 1.26
CA THR A 201 -97.82 -33.37 0.62
C THR A 201 -98.57 -32.06 0.70
N ASN A 202 -99.90 -32.06 0.51
CA ASN A 202 -100.74 -30.87 0.70
C ASN A 202 -100.67 -30.36 2.14
N GLN A 203 -100.69 -31.24 3.14
CA GLN A 203 -100.51 -30.83 4.54
C GLN A 203 -99.14 -30.18 4.79
N LYS A 204 -98.05 -30.77 4.26
CA LYS A 204 -96.70 -30.17 4.36
C LYS A 204 -96.61 -28.81 3.68
N LEU A 205 -97.34 -28.64 2.58
CA LEU A 205 -97.39 -27.38 1.85
C LEU A 205 -98.13 -26.31 2.68
N GLN A 206 -99.24 -26.67 3.32
CA GLN A 206 -99.92 -25.79 4.27
C GLN A 206 -99.01 -25.40 5.44
N ASP A 207 -98.34 -26.37 6.07
CA ASP A 207 -97.42 -26.11 7.18
C ASP A 207 -96.22 -25.22 6.77
N ALA A 208 -95.72 -25.38 5.53
CA ALA A 208 -94.65 -24.54 4.99
C ALA A 208 -95.15 -23.12 4.70
N ASN A 209 -96.38 -22.98 4.20
CA ASN A 209 -96.99 -21.69 3.90
C ASN A 209 -97.27 -20.91 5.20
N GLU A 210 -97.74 -21.58 6.25
CA GLU A 210 -97.95 -20.99 7.57
C GLU A 210 -96.62 -20.54 8.20
N LYS A 211 -95.53 -21.31 8.03
CA LYS A 211 -94.18 -20.89 8.45
C LYS A 211 -93.66 -19.68 7.67
N LEU A 212 -93.98 -19.60 6.38
CA LEU A 212 -93.60 -18.49 5.52
C LEU A 212 -94.35 -17.22 5.94
N GLU A 213 -95.65 -17.33 6.22
CA GLU A 213 -96.48 -16.26 6.75
C GLU A 213 -95.95 -15.77 8.12
N VAL A 214 -95.56 -16.68 9.01
CA VAL A 214 -94.91 -16.32 10.29
C VAL A 214 -93.57 -15.61 10.09
N LEU A 215 -92.76 -16.03 9.10
CA LEU A 215 -91.49 -15.36 8.79
C LEU A 215 -91.70 -14.00 8.13
N GLU A 216 -92.69 -13.84 7.27
CA GLU A 216 -93.10 -12.57 6.69
C GLU A 216 -93.66 -11.64 7.76
N GLU A 217 -94.52 -12.12 8.67
CA GLU A 217 -95.01 -11.34 9.81
C GLU A 217 -93.86 -10.94 10.72
N LYS A 218 -92.87 -11.83 10.97
CA LYS A 218 -91.68 -11.52 11.76
C LYS A 218 -90.74 -10.52 11.07
N SER A 219 -90.63 -10.59 9.74
CA SER A 219 -89.88 -9.64 8.91
C SER A 219 -90.54 -8.27 8.90
N LEU A 220 -91.86 -8.23 8.73
CA LEU A 220 -92.66 -7.01 8.82
C LEU A 220 -92.65 -6.44 10.24
N ARG A 221 -92.71 -7.28 11.28
CA ARG A 221 -92.57 -6.88 12.68
C ARG A 221 -91.17 -6.33 12.97
N CYS A 222 -90.10 -6.93 12.45
CA CYS A 222 -88.76 -6.33 12.51
C CYS A 222 -88.72 -4.98 11.78
N HIS A 223 -89.28 -4.90 10.56
CA HIS A 223 -89.36 -3.68 9.76
C HIS A 223 -90.17 -2.56 10.45
N CYS A 224 -91.20 -2.92 11.21
CA CYS A 224 -92.01 -2.00 12.02
C CYS A 224 -91.33 -1.66 13.36
N ASP A 225 -90.61 -2.58 14.01
CA ASP A 225 -89.76 -2.31 15.18
C ASP A 225 -88.62 -1.34 14.83
N TYR A 226 -88.11 -1.34 13.58
CA TYR A 226 -87.20 -0.31 13.07
C TYR A 226 -87.85 1.09 12.94
N LYS A 227 -89.17 1.17 12.81
CA LYS A 227 -89.92 2.44 12.70
C LYS A 227 -90.50 2.91 14.05
N GLU A 228 -90.84 2.01 14.97
CA GLU A 228 -91.43 2.35 16.27
C GLU A 228 -90.40 2.55 17.40
N ASN A 229 -89.20 1.96 17.31
CA ASN A 229 -88.08 2.40 18.15
C ASN A 229 -87.35 3.57 17.48
N GLY A 230 -87.66 4.80 17.91
CA GLY A 230 -87.08 6.07 17.47
C GLY A 230 -85.54 6.23 17.61
N ASN A 231 -84.78 5.15 17.77
CA ASN A 231 -83.31 5.13 17.84
C ASN A 231 -82.65 4.64 16.53
N GLY A 232 -83.42 4.22 15.51
CA GLY A 232 -82.90 3.80 14.21
C GLY A 232 -82.33 4.95 13.37
N ALA A 233 -83.02 6.10 13.36
CA ALA A 233 -82.53 7.33 12.73
C ALA A 233 -81.25 7.84 13.42
N GLN A 234 -81.19 7.77 14.76
CA GLN A 234 -80.03 8.23 15.53
C GLN A 234 -78.79 7.36 15.32
N ARG A 235 -78.94 6.03 15.29
CA ARG A 235 -77.84 5.10 14.98
C ARG A 235 -77.36 5.20 13.54
N THR A 236 -78.26 5.44 12.58
CA THR A 236 -77.87 5.63 11.17
C THR A 236 -77.16 6.97 10.94
N THR A 237 -77.57 8.05 11.63
CA THR A 237 -76.80 9.31 11.64
C THR A 237 -75.46 9.20 12.36
N GLU A 238 -75.36 8.40 13.43
CA GLU A 238 -74.08 8.13 14.12
C GLU A 238 -73.13 7.27 13.27
N VAL A 239 -73.65 6.28 12.53
CA VAL A 239 -72.85 5.47 11.60
C VAL A 239 -72.39 6.32 10.41
N SER A 240 -73.27 7.13 9.82
CA SER A 240 -72.92 8.05 8.73
C SER A 240 -71.91 9.12 9.18
N GLY A 241 -72.03 9.62 10.41
CA GLY A 241 -71.04 10.54 10.99
C GLY A 241 -69.67 9.89 11.16
N LYS A 242 -69.62 8.66 11.68
CA LYS A 242 -68.38 7.88 11.81
C LYS A 242 -67.79 7.46 10.46
N GLU A 243 -68.61 7.18 9.45
CA GLU A 243 -68.14 6.96 8.08
C GLU A 243 -67.46 8.22 7.53
N GLY A 244 -68.07 9.40 7.71
CA GLY A 244 -67.45 10.66 7.30
C GLY A 244 -66.14 10.97 8.05
N GLU A 245 -66.07 10.65 9.35
CA GLU A 245 -64.84 10.77 10.15
C GLU A 245 -63.73 9.82 9.67
N LEU A 246 -64.07 8.56 9.39
CA LEU A 246 -63.12 7.57 8.86
C LEU A 246 -62.67 7.92 7.44
N GLU A 247 -63.57 8.41 6.58
CA GLU A 247 -63.22 8.91 5.24
C GLU A 247 -62.26 10.10 5.32
N ALA A 248 -62.51 11.05 6.23
CA ALA A 248 -61.60 12.17 6.47
C ALA A 248 -60.23 11.70 7.00
N GLU A 249 -60.20 10.71 7.90
CA GLU A 249 -58.97 10.12 8.41
C GLU A 249 -58.19 9.37 7.33
N ILE A 250 -58.86 8.63 6.45
CA ILE A 250 -58.25 7.97 5.29
C ILE A 250 -57.61 8.99 4.35
N VAL A 251 -58.30 10.09 4.04
CA VAL A 251 -57.77 11.16 3.19
C VAL A 251 -56.55 11.81 3.84
N ASN A 252 -56.60 12.10 5.15
CA ASN A 252 -55.48 12.67 5.88
C ASN A 252 -54.27 11.72 5.91
N LEU A 253 -54.49 10.42 6.18
CA LEU A 253 -53.43 9.40 6.15
C LEU A 253 -52.84 9.22 4.74
N GLN A 254 -53.66 9.31 3.68
CA GLN A 254 -53.17 9.31 2.30
C GLN A 254 -52.31 10.53 2.01
N GLU A 255 -52.73 11.72 2.43
CA GLU A 255 -51.96 12.95 2.23
C GLU A 255 -50.63 12.95 3.02
N GLU A 256 -50.63 12.38 4.24
CA GLU A 256 -49.41 12.13 5.02
C GLU A 256 -48.49 11.13 4.32
N ALA A 257 -49.02 10.03 3.78
CA ALA A 257 -48.27 9.04 3.03
C ALA A 257 -47.65 9.62 1.75
N ASP A 258 -48.40 10.42 1.00
CA ASP A 258 -47.93 11.10 -0.21
C ASP A 258 -46.89 12.18 0.10
N SER A 259 -47.05 12.87 1.23
CA SER A 259 -46.07 13.82 1.73
C SER A 259 -44.78 13.12 2.17
N ALA A 260 -44.87 11.98 2.85
CA ALA A 260 -43.72 11.15 3.21
C ALA A 260 -43.01 10.61 1.96
N ARG A 261 -43.76 10.10 0.98
CA ARG A 261 -43.23 9.64 -0.31
C ARG A 261 -42.42 10.72 -1.02
N ARG A 262 -42.98 11.93 -1.15
CA ARG A 262 -42.28 13.08 -1.76
C ARG A 262 -40.97 13.41 -1.05
N ARG A 263 -40.96 13.43 0.29
CA ARG A 263 -39.73 13.66 1.08
C ARG A 263 -38.67 12.58 0.84
N PHE A 264 -39.07 11.31 0.75
CA PHE A 264 -38.12 10.24 0.44
C PHE A 264 -37.58 10.36 -0.98
N GLU A 265 -38.40 10.74 -1.94
CA GLU A 265 -37.99 10.90 -3.34
C GLU A 265 -37.03 12.08 -3.52
N GLU A 266 -37.29 13.22 -2.86
CA GLU A 266 -36.35 14.34 -2.77
C GLU A 266 -35.03 13.93 -2.11
N ALA A 267 -35.09 13.23 -0.97
CA ALA A 267 -33.89 12.76 -0.28
C ALA A 267 -33.06 11.76 -1.12
N LEU A 268 -33.72 10.90 -1.90
CA LEU A 268 -33.07 10.00 -2.86
C LEU A 268 -32.39 10.79 -3.98
N SER A 269 -33.08 11.78 -4.56
CA SER A 269 -32.51 12.65 -5.60
C SER A 269 -31.28 13.42 -5.11
N GLU A 270 -31.32 13.96 -3.89
CA GLU A 270 -30.17 14.62 -3.26
C GLU A 270 -28.99 13.66 -3.07
N ARG A 271 -29.24 12.45 -2.53
CA ARG A 271 -28.21 11.42 -2.35
C ARG A 271 -27.63 10.97 -3.68
N ASP A 272 -28.43 10.80 -4.73
CA ASP A 272 -27.96 10.44 -6.07
C ASP A 272 -27.09 11.56 -6.69
N GLY A 273 -27.45 12.82 -6.44
CA GLY A 273 -26.62 13.97 -6.80
C GLY A 273 -25.27 13.98 -6.08
N GLU A 274 -25.25 13.70 -4.77
CA GLU A 274 -24.01 13.57 -4.00
C GLU A 274 -23.14 12.40 -4.47
N ILE A 275 -23.74 11.23 -4.73
CA ILE A 275 -23.05 10.06 -5.28
C ILE A 275 -22.41 10.40 -6.63
N SER A 276 -23.12 11.13 -7.48
CA SER A 276 -22.61 11.55 -8.79
C SER A 276 -21.41 12.50 -8.67
N LYS A 277 -21.46 13.46 -7.73
CA LYS A 277 -20.32 14.34 -7.43
C LYS A 277 -19.10 13.55 -6.92
N LEU A 278 -19.30 12.66 -5.96
CA LEU A 278 -18.23 11.82 -5.42
C LEU A 278 -17.61 10.90 -6.48
N LYS A 279 -18.43 10.34 -7.38
CA LYS A 279 -17.96 9.56 -8.53
C LYS A 279 -17.08 10.39 -9.46
N GLN A 280 -17.47 11.63 -9.74
CA GLN A 280 -16.69 12.54 -10.58
C GLN A 280 -15.35 12.92 -9.93
N GLU A 281 -15.36 13.26 -8.64
CA GLU A 281 -14.15 13.56 -7.87
C GLU A 281 -13.19 12.37 -7.83
N LEU A 282 -13.72 11.15 -7.61
CA LEU A 282 -12.93 9.92 -7.62
C LEU A 282 -12.30 9.66 -9.00
N ALA A 283 -13.04 9.87 -10.09
CA ALA A 283 -12.52 9.74 -11.44
C ALA A 283 -11.39 10.75 -11.70
N GLY A 284 -11.57 12.02 -11.33
CA GLY A 284 -10.54 13.06 -11.47
C GLY A 284 -9.28 12.76 -10.65
N ALA A 285 -9.45 12.28 -9.42
CA ALA A 285 -8.33 11.87 -8.57
C ALA A 285 -7.57 10.67 -9.16
N SER A 286 -8.29 9.68 -9.69
CA SER A 286 -7.71 8.52 -10.36
C SER A 286 -6.88 8.92 -11.59
N GLU A 287 -7.42 9.79 -12.44
CA GLU A 287 -6.66 10.29 -13.60
C GLU A 287 -5.42 11.07 -13.19
N LYS A 288 -5.51 11.92 -12.15
CA LYS A 288 -4.37 12.66 -11.64
C LYS A 288 -3.27 11.71 -11.15
N LEU A 289 -3.65 10.68 -10.38
CA LEU A 289 -2.73 9.65 -9.92
C LEU A 289 -2.06 8.91 -11.08
N GLN A 290 -2.80 8.59 -12.14
CA GLN A 290 -2.22 7.98 -13.34
C GLN A 290 -1.20 8.92 -14.00
N ARG A 291 -1.53 10.19 -14.22
CA ARG A 291 -0.60 11.18 -14.80
C ARG A 291 0.68 11.30 -13.97
N GLU A 292 0.56 11.39 -12.65
CA GLU A 292 1.70 11.43 -11.73
C GLU A 292 2.52 10.12 -11.79
N LYS A 293 1.86 8.96 -11.86
CA LYS A 293 2.54 7.67 -12.04
C LYS A 293 3.34 7.61 -13.34
N TYR A 294 2.78 8.08 -14.46
CA TYR A 294 3.51 8.16 -15.73
C TYR A 294 4.68 9.13 -15.66
N ALA A 295 4.49 10.33 -15.10
CA ALA A 295 5.54 11.33 -14.94
C ALA A 295 6.69 10.81 -14.06
N ASN A 296 6.38 10.20 -12.92
CA ASN A 296 7.36 9.56 -12.05
C ASN A 296 8.07 8.40 -12.76
N GLY A 297 7.35 7.61 -13.56
CA GLY A 297 7.94 6.55 -14.37
C GLY A 297 9.01 7.07 -15.35
N VAL A 298 8.73 8.18 -16.04
CA VAL A 298 9.70 8.85 -16.93
C VAL A 298 10.92 9.33 -16.14
N GLN A 299 10.73 10.01 -15.01
CA GLN A 299 11.84 10.46 -14.16
C GLN A 299 12.70 9.31 -13.64
N VAL A 300 12.08 8.21 -13.22
CA VAL A 300 12.80 7.00 -12.79
C VAL A 300 13.64 6.43 -13.94
N SER A 301 13.09 6.36 -15.16
CA SER A 301 13.86 5.90 -16.32
C SER A 301 15.02 6.84 -16.68
N GLU A 302 14.86 8.15 -16.54
CA GLU A 302 15.94 9.12 -16.73
C GLU A 302 17.03 8.97 -15.67
N LEU A 303 16.66 8.86 -14.40
CA LEU A 303 17.61 8.62 -13.31
C LEU A 303 18.34 7.30 -13.50
N GLN A 304 17.65 6.23 -13.90
CA GLN A 304 18.27 4.94 -14.22
C GLN A 304 19.32 5.07 -15.33
N ARG A 305 19.02 5.83 -16.40
CA ARG A 305 19.98 6.08 -17.49
C ARG A 305 21.21 6.85 -17.00
N SER A 306 21.01 7.87 -16.18
CA SER A 306 22.10 8.65 -15.59
C SER A 306 22.97 7.80 -14.66
N VAL A 307 22.36 6.93 -13.85
CA VAL A 307 23.08 5.99 -12.98
C VAL A 307 23.92 5.01 -13.80
N GLU A 308 23.37 4.47 -14.90
CA GLU A 308 24.11 3.56 -15.77
C GLU A 308 25.28 4.26 -16.46
N HIS A 309 25.08 5.51 -16.91
CA HIS A 309 26.15 6.32 -17.48
C HIS A 309 27.28 6.58 -16.47
N ILE A 310 26.94 6.98 -15.24
CA ILE A 310 27.94 7.19 -14.17
C ILE A 310 28.67 5.88 -13.84
N ARG A 311 27.98 4.74 -13.85
CA ARG A 311 28.62 3.43 -13.64
C ARG A 311 29.65 3.12 -14.72
N SER A 312 29.30 3.33 -15.98
CA SER A 312 30.22 3.12 -17.11
C SER A 312 31.44 4.05 -17.04
N GLU A 313 31.24 5.32 -16.67
CA GLU A 313 32.34 6.26 -16.49
C GLU A 313 33.26 5.89 -15.31
N LEU A 314 32.69 5.40 -14.21
CA LEU A 314 33.46 4.91 -13.07
C LEU A 314 34.32 3.70 -13.45
N GLU A 315 33.80 2.79 -14.25
CA GLU A 315 34.53 1.62 -14.74
C GLU A 315 35.70 2.04 -15.64
N ARG A 316 35.47 2.95 -16.60
CA ARG A 316 36.54 3.53 -17.44
C ARG A 316 37.64 4.19 -16.60
N VAL A 317 37.27 5.01 -15.61
CA VAL A 317 38.24 5.66 -14.71
C VAL A 317 39.01 4.63 -13.89
N SER A 318 38.38 3.52 -13.50
CA SER A 318 39.04 2.45 -12.74
C SER A 318 40.10 1.72 -13.59
N GLU A 319 39.82 1.50 -14.88
CA GLU A 319 40.77 0.91 -15.83
C GLU A 319 41.96 1.85 -16.08
N GLU A 320 41.69 3.14 -16.31
CA GLU A 320 42.73 4.16 -16.50
C GLU A 320 43.63 4.31 -15.26
N LYS A 321 43.04 4.23 -14.07
CA LYS A 321 43.79 4.21 -12.80
C LYS A 321 44.72 3.01 -12.74
N LEU A 322 44.23 1.80 -13.06
CA LEU A 322 45.05 0.58 -13.02
C LEU A 322 46.20 0.64 -14.03
N LEU A 323 45.95 1.18 -15.23
CA LEU A 323 46.99 1.42 -16.23
C LEU A 323 48.06 2.40 -15.72
N SER A 324 47.62 3.50 -15.09
CA SER A 324 48.51 4.51 -14.52
C SER A 324 49.35 3.95 -13.36
N GLU A 325 48.75 3.15 -12.48
CA GLU A 325 49.45 2.46 -11.40
C GLU A 325 50.52 1.50 -11.92
N ASN A 326 50.21 0.74 -12.98
CA ASN A 326 51.21 -0.11 -13.63
C ASN A 326 52.34 0.72 -14.24
N LYS A 327 52.03 1.86 -14.86
CA LYS A 327 53.06 2.74 -15.41
C LYS A 327 53.97 3.33 -14.35
N ILE A 328 53.42 3.69 -13.19
CA ILE A 328 54.20 4.17 -12.04
C ILE A 328 55.16 3.08 -11.57
N LYS A 329 54.70 1.83 -11.42
CA LYS A 329 55.57 0.71 -11.03
C LYS A 329 56.73 0.47 -12.00
N GLU A 330 56.48 0.58 -13.31
CA GLU A 330 57.55 0.50 -14.32
C GLU A 330 58.57 1.63 -14.15
N LEU A 331 58.11 2.87 -13.94
CA LEU A 331 58.99 4.02 -13.75
C LEU A 331 59.79 3.91 -12.44
N GLU A 332 59.19 3.41 -11.37
CA GLU A 332 59.88 3.14 -10.10
C GLU A 332 60.99 2.09 -10.27
N ALA A 333 60.72 1.02 -11.01
CA ALA A 333 61.72 -0.01 -11.31
C ALA A 333 62.88 0.55 -12.14
N ALA A 334 62.58 1.32 -13.20
CA ALA A 334 63.59 1.97 -14.03
C ALA A 334 64.42 2.99 -13.23
N ASN A 335 63.79 3.74 -12.32
CA ASN A 335 64.48 4.69 -11.46
C ASN A 335 65.39 4.00 -10.43
N ALA A 336 64.96 2.85 -9.87
CA ALA A 336 65.79 2.04 -9.00
C ALA A 336 67.02 1.48 -9.74
N GLU A 337 66.86 1.07 -11.01
CA GLU A 337 67.96 0.63 -11.86
C GLU A 337 68.93 1.78 -12.19
N ALA A 338 68.41 2.95 -12.58
CA ALA A 338 69.23 4.15 -12.78
C ALA A 338 70.00 4.54 -11.51
N GLY A 339 69.40 4.38 -10.33
CA GLY A 339 70.07 4.57 -9.04
C GLY A 339 71.26 3.63 -8.84
N LYS A 340 71.16 2.36 -9.23
CA LYS A 340 72.29 1.41 -9.18
C LYS A 340 73.44 1.87 -10.06
N TYR A 341 73.16 2.25 -11.31
CA TYR A 341 74.18 2.79 -12.21
C TYR A 341 74.81 4.09 -11.69
N GLY A 342 74.03 4.96 -11.05
CA GLY A 342 74.54 6.16 -10.38
C GLY A 342 75.53 5.83 -9.26
N HIS A 343 75.23 4.83 -8.42
CA HIS A 343 76.14 4.37 -7.38
C HIS A 343 77.41 3.72 -7.95
N GLU A 344 77.29 2.92 -9.01
CA GLU A 344 78.44 2.33 -9.69
C GLU A 344 79.35 3.40 -10.30
N LEU A 345 78.76 4.41 -10.95
CA LEU A 345 79.49 5.52 -11.53
C LEU A 345 80.22 6.34 -10.45
N THR A 346 79.56 6.59 -9.32
CA THR A 346 80.17 7.31 -8.18
C THR A 346 81.36 6.52 -7.63
N ARG A 347 81.21 5.21 -7.44
CA ARG A 347 82.30 4.33 -6.99
C ARG A 347 83.47 4.30 -7.99
N ALA A 348 83.17 4.28 -9.29
CA ALA A 348 84.22 4.33 -10.32
C ALA A 348 84.96 5.67 -10.30
N ALA A 349 84.24 6.78 -10.12
CA ALA A 349 84.83 8.12 -9.99
C ALA A 349 85.72 8.23 -8.75
N GLU A 350 85.30 7.67 -7.62
CA GLU A 350 86.11 7.60 -6.38
C GLU A 350 87.41 6.84 -6.62
N LYS A 351 87.36 5.64 -7.22
CA LYS A 351 88.57 4.86 -7.55
C LYS A 351 89.54 5.62 -8.45
N ILE A 352 89.03 6.25 -9.51
CA ILE A 352 89.85 7.06 -10.42
C ILE A 352 90.48 8.24 -9.66
N SER A 353 89.76 8.85 -8.71
CA SER A 353 90.31 9.93 -7.90
C SER A 353 91.43 9.43 -6.97
N GLU A 354 91.26 8.27 -6.33
CA GLU A 354 92.28 7.63 -5.48
C GLU A 354 93.54 7.29 -6.29
N GLU A 355 93.39 6.67 -7.45
CA GLU A 355 94.49 6.37 -8.38
C GLU A 355 95.20 7.64 -8.83
N LYS A 356 94.44 8.69 -9.16
CA LYS A 356 95.01 10.01 -9.52
C LYS A 356 95.84 10.58 -8.37
N PHE A 357 95.33 10.57 -7.14
CA PHE A 357 96.09 11.06 -5.98
C PHE A 357 97.36 10.24 -5.74
N ALA A 358 97.29 8.91 -5.89
CA ALA A 358 98.45 8.04 -5.75
C ALA A 358 99.54 8.35 -6.79
N LEU A 359 99.15 8.49 -8.07
CA LEU A 359 100.06 8.87 -9.15
C LEU A 359 100.65 10.27 -8.96
N GLU A 360 99.85 11.24 -8.50
CA GLU A 360 100.34 12.59 -8.19
C GLU A 360 101.38 12.57 -7.05
N ALA A 361 101.16 11.77 -6.02
CA ALA A 361 102.13 11.57 -4.93
C ALA A 361 103.42 10.89 -5.44
N GLU A 362 103.31 9.88 -6.30
CA GLU A 362 104.47 9.23 -6.91
C GLU A 362 105.27 10.22 -7.77
N ILE A 363 104.61 11.05 -8.58
CA ILE A 363 105.25 12.11 -9.36
C ILE A 363 106.00 13.09 -8.45
N LEU A 364 105.42 13.47 -7.30
CA LEU A 364 106.09 14.37 -6.35
C LEU A 364 107.34 13.74 -5.74
N THR A 365 107.29 12.46 -5.36
CA THR A 365 108.46 11.75 -4.80
C THR A 365 109.57 11.60 -5.85
N MET A 366 109.22 11.24 -7.10
CA MET A 366 110.19 11.19 -8.20
C MET A 366 110.83 12.56 -8.48
N ARG A 367 110.03 13.64 -8.45
CA ARG A 367 110.55 15.02 -8.61
C ARG A 367 111.55 15.38 -7.52
N GLN A 368 111.26 15.04 -6.26
CA GLN A 368 112.18 15.26 -5.15
C GLN A 368 113.49 14.49 -5.34
N ASN A 369 113.41 13.21 -5.70
CA ASN A 369 114.59 12.38 -5.97
C ASN A 369 115.44 12.94 -7.12
N ILE A 370 114.81 13.43 -8.19
CA ILE A 370 115.52 14.10 -9.30
C ILE A 370 116.27 15.32 -8.79
N GLU A 371 115.66 16.13 -7.93
CA GLU A 371 116.29 17.33 -7.37
C GLU A 371 117.48 16.98 -6.45
N ASP A 372 117.32 15.97 -5.60
CA ASP A 372 118.41 15.46 -4.75
C ASP A 372 119.58 14.95 -5.61
N LEU A 373 119.30 14.19 -6.68
CA LEU A 373 120.33 13.71 -7.61
C LEU A 373 121.03 14.85 -8.33
N LYS A 374 120.31 15.88 -8.79
CA LYS A 374 120.92 17.09 -9.38
C LYS A 374 121.86 17.76 -8.38
N SER A 375 121.41 17.96 -7.14
CA SER A 375 122.23 18.58 -6.10
C SER A 375 123.54 17.82 -5.85
N ARG A 376 123.48 16.48 -5.92
CA ARG A 376 124.64 15.60 -5.76
C ARG A 376 125.56 15.63 -6.97
N ILE A 377 125.02 15.67 -8.19
CA ILE A 377 125.81 15.87 -9.42
C ILE A 377 126.55 17.20 -9.35
N GLU A 378 125.90 18.29 -8.93
CA GLU A 378 126.56 19.58 -8.76
C GLU A 378 127.67 19.53 -7.70
N SER A 379 127.45 18.84 -6.57
CA SER A 379 128.48 18.64 -5.55
C SER A 379 129.71 17.91 -6.11
N LEU A 380 129.50 16.79 -6.80
CA LEU A 380 130.57 16.04 -7.45
C LEU A 380 131.28 16.86 -8.53
N ALA A 381 130.55 17.70 -9.28
CA ALA A 381 131.14 18.61 -10.26
C ALA A 381 132.04 19.66 -9.58
N ARG A 382 131.63 20.22 -8.44
CA ARG A 382 132.45 21.14 -7.62
C ARG A 382 133.70 20.43 -7.09
N GLU A 383 133.56 19.24 -6.50
CA GLU A 383 134.69 18.42 -6.02
C GLU A 383 135.68 18.10 -7.14
N LYS A 384 135.17 17.68 -8.32
CA LYS A 384 135.99 17.43 -9.50
C LYS A 384 136.75 18.68 -9.95
N SER A 385 136.13 19.86 -9.88
CA SER A 385 136.78 21.13 -10.21
C SER A 385 137.89 21.47 -9.23
N LEU A 386 137.66 21.29 -7.92
CA LEU A 386 138.68 21.48 -6.90
C LEU A 386 139.86 20.53 -7.09
N LEU A 387 139.59 19.26 -7.38
CA LEU A 387 140.63 18.25 -7.62
C LEU A 387 141.45 18.58 -8.88
N LYS A 388 140.81 19.08 -9.95
CA LYS A 388 141.52 19.58 -11.14
C LYS A 388 142.44 20.74 -10.81
N SER A 389 141.96 21.75 -10.09
CA SER A 389 142.79 22.88 -9.64
C SER A 389 143.97 22.40 -8.79
N TRP A 390 143.74 21.44 -7.89
CA TRP A 390 144.81 20.87 -7.06
C TRP A 390 145.85 20.11 -7.89
N PHE A 391 145.42 19.37 -8.92
CA PHE A 391 146.34 18.73 -9.87
C PHE A 391 147.14 19.76 -10.67
N GLU A 392 146.51 20.84 -11.15
CA GLU A 392 147.19 21.94 -11.86
C GLU A 392 148.24 22.62 -10.96
N ASP A 393 147.92 22.88 -9.70
CA ASP A 393 148.86 23.43 -8.70
C ASP A 393 150.04 22.48 -8.46
N LEU A 394 149.77 21.17 -8.32
CA LEU A 394 150.82 20.15 -8.18
C LEU A 394 151.71 20.07 -9.41
N GLU A 395 151.15 20.11 -10.62
CA GLU A 395 151.92 20.14 -11.86
C GLU A 395 152.82 21.38 -11.92
N GLN A 396 152.35 22.55 -11.47
CA GLN A 396 153.20 23.74 -11.36
C GLN A 396 154.34 23.55 -10.34
N VAL A 397 154.06 22.98 -9.17
CA VAL A 397 155.09 22.72 -8.14
C VAL A 397 156.13 21.70 -8.64
N VAL A 398 155.70 20.61 -9.25
CA VAL A 398 156.58 19.60 -9.85
C VAL A 398 157.39 20.20 -11.00
N GLY A 399 156.77 21.02 -11.84
CA GLY A 399 157.45 21.77 -12.91
C GLY A 399 158.54 22.69 -12.37
N ARG A 400 158.26 23.46 -11.31
CA ARG A 400 159.27 24.27 -10.60
C ARG A 400 160.38 23.40 -10.01
N GLY A 401 160.04 22.26 -9.41
CA GLY A 401 161.02 21.30 -8.87
C GLY A 401 161.96 20.75 -9.95
N ARG A 402 161.43 20.39 -11.13
CA ARG A 402 162.25 19.94 -12.28
C ARG A 402 163.19 21.04 -12.79
N GLY A 403 162.79 22.31 -12.70
CA GLY A 403 163.64 23.45 -13.05
C GLY A 403 164.81 23.69 -12.08
N ILE A 404 164.70 23.27 -10.81
CA ILE A 404 165.77 23.42 -9.80
C ILE A 404 166.87 22.38 -9.96
N PHE A 405 166.60 21.25 -10.63
CA PHE A 405 167.59 20.19 -10.92
C PHE A 405 168.19 20.27 -12.33
N ALA A 406 167.88 21.33 -13.09
CA ALA A 406 168.30 21.50 -14.48
C ALA A 406 169.48 22.49 -14.68
N ASP A 407 170.09 22.99 -13.59
CA ASP A 407 171.33 23.78 -13.63
C ASP A 407 172.53 22.99 -13.07
#